data_AF-A0A2N7UMU5-F1
#
_entry.id   AF-A0A2N7UMU5-F1
#
_cell.length_a   1.000
_cell.length_b   1.000
_cell.length_c   1.000
_cell.angle_alpha   90.00
_cell.angle_beta   90.00
_cell.angle_gamma   90.00
#
_symmetry.space_group_name_H-M   'P 1'
#
loop_
_entity.id
_entity.type
_entity.pdbx_description
1 polymer ?
#
loop_
_entity_poly.entity_id
_entity_poly.type
_entity_poly.pdbx_seq_one_letter_code
_entity_poly.pdbx_strand_id
1 'polypeptide(L)'
;MMKPLIVATLLLAYALATHATPIYRCDVNGRATFQDSPCGEDASRVEGSPLTTYQPPAAHQRPLRAIPRETASSRQTRKPRKSRQSSLQRHNQRVEARRKGILAVGMSEAVAIQILGHPDNFQNERHVSDRCKQYYWRNPRFSPGLHRAAICDGEVARYSGPAR
;
A
#
# COMPACT_ATOMS: atom_id res chain seq x y z
N MET A 1 -16.76 -32.70 50.65
CA MET A 1 -17.44 -31.55 50.02
C MET A 1 -16.70 -31.21 48.73
N MET A 2 -17.18 -31.68 47.56
CA MET A 2 -16.60 -31.44 46.24
C MET A 2 -17.75 -31.00 45.33
N LYS A 3 -17.80 -29.73 44.93
CA LYS A 3 -18.79 -29.17 43.97
C LYS A 3 -18.59 -27.67 43.62
N PRO A 4 -17.37 -27.16 43.34
CA PRO A 4 -17.29 -25.92 42.55
C PRO A 4 -16.57 -26.07 41.19
N LEU A 5 -15.93 -27.21 40.92
CA LEU A 5 -15.03 -27.33 39.77
C LEU A 5 -15.73 -27.59 38.42
N ILE A 6 -17.02 -27.94 38.43
CA ILE A 6 -17.79 -28.29 37.22
C ILE A 6 -18.42 -27.05 36.56
N VAL A 7 -18.67 -25.98 37.32
CA VAL A 7 -19.35 -24.79 36.79
C VAL A 7 -18.41 -23.92 35.93
N ALA A 8 -17.12 -23.90 36.27
CA ALA A 8 -16.13 -23.07 35.56
C ALA A 8 -15.81 -23.57 34.15
N THR A 9 -15.88 -24.89 33.89
CA THR A 9 -15.57 -25.46 32.57
C THR A 9 -16.72 -25.30 31.57
N LEU A 10 -17.97 -25.20 32.02
CA LEU A 10 -19.13 -25.01 31.14
C LEU A 10 -19.21 -23.59 30.55
N LEU A 11 -18.73 -22.57 31.28
CA LEU A 11 -18.71 -21.19 30.81
C LEU A 11 -17.62 -20.93 29.75
N LEU A 12 -16.50 -21.66 29.81
CA LEU A 12 -15.40 -21.50 28.83
C LEU A 12 -15.73 -22.14 27.47
N ALA A 13 -16.55 -23.19 27.45
CA ALA A 13 -16.96 -23.85 26.21
C ALA A 13 -17.95 -23.03 25.37
N TYR A 14 -18.75 -22.14 25.99
CA TYR A 14 -19.73 -21.32 25.29
C TYR A 14 -19.10 -20.15 24.51
N ALA A 15 -17.89 -19.73 24.89
CA ALA A 15 -17.18 -18.62 24.24
C ALA A 15 -16.54 -18.98 22.89
N LEU A 16 -16.52 -20.27 22.51
CA LEU A 16 -15.89 -20.76 21.28
C LEU A 16 -16.90 -20.99 20.14
N ALA A 17 -18.14 -20.51 20.26
CA ALA A 17 -19.06 -20.43 19.13
C ALA A 17 -18.56 -19.35 18.16
N THR A 18 -17.53 -19.66 17.37
CA THR A 18 -17.13 -18.90 16.19
C THR A 18 -18.32 -18.84 15.25
N HIS A 19 -19.04 -17.73 15.29
CA HIS A 19 -20.14 -17.45 14.37
C HIS A 19 -19.53 -17.40 12.96
N ALA A 20 -19.75 -18.45 12.17
CA ALA A 20 -19.53 -18.39 10.73
C ALA A 20 -20.50 -17.35 10.19
N THR A 21 -20.05 -16.09 10.09
CA THR A 21 -20.86 -14.99 9.59
C THR A 21 -21.20 -15.31 8.13
N PRO A 22 -22.50 -15.36 7.78
CA PRO A 22 -22.88 -15.62 6.41
C PRO A 22 -22.36 -14.51 5.52
N ILE A 23 -21.56 -14.87 4.52
CA ILE A 23 -21.10 -13.94 3.49
C ILE A 23 -22.18 -13.89 2.41
N TYR A 24 -22.69 -12.71 2.11
CA TYR A 24 -23.70 -12.46 1.09
C TYR A 24 -23.01 -11.99 -0.20
N ARG A 25 -23.44 -12.53 -1.34
CA ARG A 25 -23.03 -12.03 -2.66
C ARG A 25 -24.02 -10.98 -3.15
N CYS A 26 -23.48 -9.88 -3.64
CA CYS A 26 -24.20 -8.70 -4.08
C CYS A 26 -23.73 -8.29 -5.48
N ASP A 27 -24.63 -8.25 -6.46
CA ASP A 27 -24.30 -7.78 -7.80
C ASP A 27 -24.58 -6.27 -7.91
N VAL A 28 -23.53 -5.46 -7.82
CA VAL A 28 -23.60 -3.99 -7.89
C VAL A 28 -22.96 -3.54 -9.20
N ASN A 29 -23.76 -2.95 -10.09
CA ASN A 29 -23.31 -2.51 -11.43
C ASN A 29 -22.65 -3.63 -12.26
N GLY A 30 -23.19 -4.85 -12.21
CA GLY A 30 -22.67 -6.01 -12.94
C GLY A 30 -21.35 -6.56 -12.36
N ARG A 31 -20.99 -6.18 -11.13
CA ARG A 31 -19.83 -6.71 -10.40
C ARG A 31 -20.29 -7.37 -9.11
N ALA A 32 -19.89 -8.63 -8.94
CA ALA A 32 -20.07 -9.35 -7.69
C ALA A 32 -19.18 -8.77 -6.58
N THR A 33 -19.82 -8.36 -5.49
CA THR A 33 -19.20 -7.93 -4.23
C THR A 33 -19.67 -8.85 -3.11
N PHE A 34 -18.85 -9.06 -2.09
CA PHE A 34 -19.14 -9.96 -0.99
C PHE A 34 -19.11 -9.18 0.32
N GLN A 35 -20.15 -9.30 1.14
CA GLN A 35 -20.32 -8.52 2.36
C GLN A 35 -20.91 -9.39 3.48
N ASP A 36 -20.65 -9.03 4.74
CA ASP A 36 -21.12 -9.75 5.92
C ASP A 36 -22.58 -9.39 6.30
N SER A 37 -23.23 -8.53 5.50
CA SER A 37 -24.62 -8.08 5.66
C SER A 37 -25.38 -8.09 4.31
N PRO A 38 -26.69 -8.35 4.30
CA PRO A 38 -27.49 -8.38 3.07
C PRO A 38 -27.57 -6.99 2.41
N CYS A 39 -27.48 -6.97 1.08
CA CYS A 39 -27.45 -5.76 0.26
C CYS A 39 -28.78 -5.44 -0.46
N GLY A 40 -29.84 -6.21 -0.17
CA GLY A 40 -31.17 -6.10 -0.80
C GLY A 40 -31.94 -7.41 -0.72
N GLU A 41 -33.16 -7.44 -1.26
CA GLU A 41 -34.02 -8.64 -1.27
C GLU A 41 -33.46 -9.79 -2.12
N ASP A 42 -32.60 -9.49 -3.10
CA ASP A 42 -31.94 -10.46 -3.99
C ASP A 42 -30.59 -10.98 -3.45
N ALA A 43 -30.28 -10.73 -2.17
CA ALA A 43 -29.01 -11.14 -1.58
C ALA A 43 -28.90 -12.67 -1.51
N SER A 44 -28.01 -13.25 -2.32
CA SER A 44 -27.74 -14.68 -2.32
C SER A 44 -26.70 -15.02 -1.26
N ARG A 45 -27.06 -15.86 -0.29
CA ARG A 45 -26.14 -16.38 0.73
C ARG A 45 -25.13 -17.31 0.07
N VAL A 46 -23.84 -17.07 0.30
CA VAL A 46 -22.79 -17.98 -0.13
C VAL A 46 -22.60 -19.02 0.96
N GLU A 47 -23.21 -20.20 0.77
CA GLU A 47 -22.92 -21.39 1.58
C GLU A 47 -21.45 -21.77 1.39
N GLY A 48 -20.71 -21.86 2.50
CA GLY A 48 -19.27 -22.06 2.51
C GLY A 48 -18.88 -23.42 1.96
N SER A 49 -18.67 -23.52 0.65
CA SER A 49 -17.79 -24.54 0.09
C SER A 49 -16.37 -24.33 0.65
N PRO A 50 -15.63 -25.40 1.00
CA PRO A 50 -14.25 -25.25 1.46
C PRO A 50 -13.46 -24.52 0.38
N LEU A 51 -12.87 -23.38 0.76
CA LEU A 51 -12.05 -22.54 -0.11
C LEU A 51 -11.01 -23.42 -0.83
N THR A 52 -11.18 -23.62 -2.13
CA THR A 52 -10.17 -24.28 -2.95
C THR A 52 -8.96 -23.34 -3.01
N THR A 53 -7.91 -23.67 -2.27
CA THR A 53 -6.66 -22.93 -2.28
C THR A 53 -6.09 -22.95 -3.70
N TYR A 54 -6.18 -21.82 -4.41
CA TYR A 54 -5.58 -21.67 -5.72
C TYR A 54 -4.05 -21.74 -5.59
N GLN A 55 -3.44 -22.81 -6.10
CA GLN A 55 -2.01 -22.96 -6.12
C GLN A 55 -1.46 -22.19 -7.34
N PRO A 56 -0.67 -21.13 -7.16
CA PRO A 56 -0.15 -20.37 -8.28
C PRO A 56 0.75 -21.27 -9.14
N PRO A 57 0.69 -21.16 -10.49
CA PRO A 57 1.53 -21.96 -11.36
C PRO A 57 3.01 -21.71 -11.07
N ALA A 58 3.82 -22.77 -11.13
CA ALA A 58 5.24 -22.71 -10.87
C ALA A 58 5.91 -21.66 -11.75
N ALA A 59 6.68 -20.76 -11.13
CA ALA A 59 7.37 -19.68 -11.84
C ALA A 59 8.35 -20.27 -12.87
N HIS A 60 8.08 -20.06 -14.15
CA HIS A 60 9.02 -20.38 -15.22
C HIS A 60 10.32 -19.60 -15.01
N GLN A 61 11.42 -20.31 -14.82
CA GLN A 61 12.76 -19.74 -14.70
C GLN A 61 13.17 -19.15 -16.05
N ARG A 62 13.10 -17.83 -16.18
CA ARG A 62 13.65 -17.11 -17.34
C ARG A 62 15.18 -17.26 -17.32
N PRO A 63 15.83 -17.67 -18.42
CA PRO A 63 17.28 -17.79 -18.47
C PRO A 63 17.94 -16.43 -18.21
N LEU A 64 18.84 -16.36 -17.22
CA LEU A 64 19.69 -15.19 -17.03
C LEU A 64 20.71 -15.13 -18.19
N ARG A 65 20.51 -14.20 -19.12
CA ARG A 65 21.59 -13.78 -20.03
C ARG A 65 22.67 -13.09 -19.19
N ALA A 66 23.84 -13.70 -19.10
CA ALA A 66 25.03 -13.04 -18.59
C ALA A 66 25.48 -11.96 -19.59
N ILE A 67 25.47 -10.70 -19.16
CA ILE A 67 26.05 -9.58 -19.91
C ILE A 67 27.51 -9.42 -19.43
N PRO A 68 28.51 -9.37 -20.33
CA PRO A 68 29.91 -9.21 -19.95
C PRO A 68 30.16 -7.90 -19.20
N ARG A 69 30.96 -8.00 -18.15
CA ARG A 69 31.28 -6.91 -17.21
C ARG A 69 32.52 -6.19 -17.71
N GLU A 70 32.35 -5.10 -18.46
CA GLU A 70 33.46 -4.19 -18.73
C GLU A 70 33.72 -3.31 -17.50
N THR A 71 34.95 -3.45 -17.00
CA THR A 71 35.53 -2.67 -15.92
C THR A 71 35.91 -1.28 -16.43
N ALA A 72 35.20 -0.25 -15.98
CA ALA A 72 35.69 1.13 -16.02
C ALA A 72 35.61 1.74 -14.62
N SER A 73 36.78 1.92 -14.03
CA SER A 73 37.02 2.66 -12.81
C SER A 73 36.68 4.13 -13.04
N SER A 74 35.75 4.70 -12.26
CA SER A 74 35.69 6.14 -12.06
C SER A 74 35.06 6.46 -10.70
N ARG A 75 35.79 7.28 -9.93
CA ARG A 75 35.40 7.81 -8.62
C ARG A 75 34.02 8.46 -8.70
N GLN A 76 33.01 7.84 -8.10
CA GLN A 76 31.72 8.51 -7.85
C GLN A 76 31.20 8.21 -6.45
N THR A 77 30.96 9.32 -5.75
CA THR A 77 30.26 9.57 -4.50
C THR A 77 29.29 8.46 -4.09
N ARG A 78 29.43 7.98 -2.85
CA ARG A 78 28.55 6.98 -2.20
C ARG A 78 27.07 7.40 -2.31
N LYS A 79 26.35 6.94 -3.34
CA LYS A 79 24.89 6.81 -3.28
C LYS A 79 24.58 5.66 -2.31
N PRO A 80 23.68 5.82 -1.32
CA PRO A 80 23.35 4.73 -0.43
C PRO A 80 22.80 3.56 -1.28
N ARG A 81 23.36 2.37 -1.06
CA ARG A 81 22.89 1.12 -1.67
C ARG A 81 21.37 1.06 -1.49
N LYS A 82 20.60 1.08 -2.58
CA LYS A 82 19.16 0.78 -2.58
C LYS A 82 19.00 -0.58 -1.90
N SER A 83 18.65 -0.60 -0.62
CA SER A 83 18.30 -1.84 0.06
C SER A 83 17.14 -2.43 -0.73
N ARG A 84 17.18 -3.74 -1.00
CA ARG A 84 16.09 -4.43 -1.69
C ARG A 84 14.88 -4.43 -0.75
N GLN A 85 14.16 -3.33 -0.68
CA GLN A 85 12.88 -3.29 0.01
C GLN A 85 11.93 -4.22 -0.73
N SER A 86 11.34 -5.14 0.03
CA SER A 86 10.28 -6.01 -0.46
C SER A 86 9.11 -5.18 -1.00
N SER A 87 8.33 -5.76 -1.91
CA SER A 87 7.09 -5.15 -2.41
C SER A 87 6.14 -4.76 -1.28
N LEU A 88 6.05 -5.61 -0.24
CA LEU A 88 5.27 -5.36 0.97
C LEU A 88 5.76 -4.12 1.73
N GLN A 89 7.07 -3.97 1.91
CA GLN A 89 7.63 -2.82 2.62
C GLN A 89 7.36 -1.51 1.87
N ARG A 90 7.47 -1.53 0.54
CA ARG A 90 7.08 -0.38 -0.31
C ARG A 90 5.59 -0.09 -0.22
N HIS A 91 4.74 -1.11 -0.16
CA HIS A 91 3.30 -0.95 0.00
C HIS A 91 2.96 -0.31 1.35
N ASN A 92 3.50 -0.84 2.45
CA ASN A 92 3.26 -0.32 3.80
C ASN A 92 3.75 1.13 3.94
N GLN A 93 4.90 1.46 3.36
CA GLN A 93 5.37 2.84 3.31
C GLN A 93 4.42 3.77 2.55
N ARG A 94 3.78 3.30 1.46
CA ARG A 94 2.77 4.08 0.74
C ARG A 94 1.49 4.29 1.56
N VAL A 95 1.01 3.24 2.23
CA VAL A 95 -0.19 3.34 3.09
C VAL A 95 0.06 4.29 4.25
N GLU A 96 1.22 4.18 4.89
CA GLU A 96 1.58 5.05 6.00
C GLU A 96 1.79 6.50 5.56
N ALA A 97 2.41 6.71 4.39
CA ALA A 97 2.53 8.02 3.75
C ALA A 97 1.17 8.66 3.46
N ARG A 98 0.19 7.87 2.96
CA ARG A 98 -1.20 8.32 2.78
C ARG A 98 -1.85 8.73 4.09
N ARG A 99 -1.72 7.90 5.13
CA ARG A 99 -2.29 8.18 6.46
C ARG A 99 -1.73 9.45 7.06
N LYS A 100 -0.45 9.72 6.85
CA LYS A 100 0.28 10.85 7.44
C LYS A 100 0.33 12.10 6.56
N GLY A 101 -0.08 12.00 5.29
CA GLY A 101 0.07 13.09 4.32
C GLY A 101 1.53 13.49 4.08
N ILE A 102 2.46 12.53 4.15
CA ILE A 102 3.89 12.78 3.92
C ILE A 102 4.38 12.05 2.68
N LEU A 103 5.29 12.66 1.93
CA LEU A 103 5.93 12.01 0.78
C LEU A 103 7.27 11.41 1.18
N ALA A 104 7.60 10.27 0.60
CA ALA A 104 8.90 9.62 0.79
C ALA A 104 9.76 9.77 -0.47
N VAL A 105 11.08 9.86 -0.29
CA VAL A 105 12.03 9.89 -1.41
C VAL A 105 11.93 8.59 -2.23
N GLY A 106 11.97 8.70 -3.56
CA GLY A 106 11.80 7.60 -4.51
C GLY A 106 10.34 7.23 -4.81
N MET A 107 9.38 7.93 -4.21
CA MET A 107 7.97 7.79 -4.55
C MET A 107 7.71 8.39 -5.93
N SER A 108 6.88 7.76 -6.77
CA SER A 108 6.58 8.34 -8.08
C SER A 108 5.66 9.56 -7.98
N GLU A 109 5.72 10.43 -8.98
CA GLU A 109 4.87 11.62 -9.12
C GLU A 109 3.39 11.29 -8.95
N ALA A 110 2.92 10.24 -9.64
CA ALA A 110 1.53 9.80 -9.55
C ALA A 110 1.11 9.40 -8.12
N VAL A 111 2.00 8.76 -7.36
CA VAL A 111 1.71 8.38 -5.98
C VAL A 111 1.71 9.61 -5.06
N ALA A 112 2.59 10.59 -5.31
CA ALA A 112 2.59 11.84 -4.58
C ALA A 112 1.28 12.62 -4.79
N ILE A 113 0.80 12.71 -6.04
CA ILE A 113 -0.49 13.32 -6.38
C ILE A 113 -1.64 12.55 -5.75
N GLN A 114 -1.56 11.22 -5.65
CA GLN A 114 -2.59 10.43 -4.99
C GLN A 114 -2.65 10.65 -3.46
N ILE A 115 -1.53 10.97 -2.81
CA ILE A 115 -1.46 11.22 -1.37
C ILE A 115 -1.92 12.63 -1.03
N LEU A 116 -1.38 13.64 -1.71
CA LEU A 116 -1.62 15.05 -1.39
C LEU A 116 -2.69 15.71 -2.26
N GLY A 117 -3.17 15.04 -3.31
CA GLY A 117 -4.01 15.63 -4.33
C GLY A 117 -3.21 16.32 -5.43
N HIS A 118 -3.91 17.02 -6.33
CA HIS A 118 -3.26 17.84 -7.34
C HIS A 118 -2.52 19.02 -6.68
N PRO A 119 -1.31 19.35 -7.13
CA PRO A 119 -0.59 20.53 -6.64
C PRO A 119 -1.34 21.81 -7.02
N ASP A 120 -1.25 22.85 -6.19
CA ASP A 120 -1.77 24.17 -6.55
C ASP A 120 -0.96 24.79 -7.68
N ASN A 121 0.34 24.51 -7.69
CA ASN A 121 1.28 24.99 -8.70
C ASN A 121 2.50 24.06 -8.77
N PHE A 122 3.16 24.05 -9.91
CA PHE A 122 4.48 23.47 -10.07
C PHE A 122 5.38 24.38 -10.92
N GLN A 123 6.66 24.42 -10.59
CA GLN A 123 7.67 25.13 -11.37
C GLN A 123 8.65 24.12 -11.97
N ASN A 124 9.00 24.30 -13.24
CA ASN A 124 10.03 23.49 -13.87
C ASN A 124 11.40 24.06 -13.50
N GLU A 125 12.19 23.31 -12.74
CA GLU A 125 13.60 23.63 -12.49
C GLU A 125 14.45 22.82 -13.46
N ARG A 126 15.01 23.47 -14.48
CA ARG A 126 16.03 22.83 -15.32
C ARG A 126 17.36 22.91 -14.58
N HIS A 127 17.71 21.87 -13.82
CA HIS A 127 19.10 21.64 -13.45
C HIS A 127 19.82 20.89 -14.57
N VAL A 128 21.12 21.14 -14.70
CA VAL A 128 21.98 20.82 -15.87
C VAL A 128 21.96 19.34 -16.30
N SER A 129 21.49 18.41 -15.46
CA SER A 129 21.39 16.97 -15.80
C SER A 129 20.00 16.34 -15.64
N ASP A 130 19.08 16.94 -14.85
CA ASP A 130 17.84 16.26 -14.44
C ASP A 130 16.63 17.18 -14.69
N ARG A 131 15.56 16.62 -15.28
CA ARG A 131 14.28 17.34 -15.44
C ARG A 131 13.55 17.32 -14.10
N CYS A 132 13.88 18.28 -13.25
CA CYS A 132 13.22 18.44 -11.96
C CYS A 132 12.02 19.39 -12.07
N LYS A 133 10.97 19.05 -11.33
CA LYS A 133 9.78 19.86 -11.15
C LYS A 133 9.58 20.07 -9.66
N GLN A 134 9.33 21.30 -9.25
CA GLN A 134 9.01 21.61 -7.87
C GLN A 134 7.51 21.80 -7.72
N TYR A 135 6.89 20.95 -6.91
CA TYR A 135 5.45 20.92 -6.64
C TYR A 135 5.14 21.61 -5.33
N TYR A 136 4.00 22.29 -5.28
CA TYR A 136 3.51 23.02 -4.13
C TYR A 136 2.06 22.62 -3.82
N TRP A 137 1.79 22.32 -2.54
CA TRP A 137 0.44 22.11 -2.02
C TRP A 137 0.21 22.97 -0.78
N ARG A 138 -0.91 23.67 -0.74
CA ARG A 138 -1.42 24.46 0.38
C ARG A 138 -2.65 23.79 0.94
N ASN A 139 -2.55 23.35 2.18
CA ASN A 139 -3.61 22.69 2.92
C ASN A 139 -4.26 21.53 2.15
N PRO A 140 -3.48 20.54 1.66
CA PRO A 140 -4.07 19.36 1.06
C PRO A 140 -4.99 18.65 2.05
N ARG A 141 -6.05 18.01 1.52
CA ARG A 141 -7.20 17.50 2.28
C ARG A 141 -6.85 16.67 3.52
N PHE A 142 -5.74 15.93 3.49
CA PHE A 142 -5.33 15.00 4.54
C PHE A 142 -4.05 15.42 5.28
N SER A 143 -3.54 16.63 5.02
CA SER A 143 -2.34 17.16 5.65
C SER A 143 -2.38 18.68 5.62
N PRO A 144 -2.97 19.36 6.63
CA PRO A 144 -3.01 20.82 6.63
C PRO A 144 -1.59 21.39 6.70
N GLY A 145 -1.36 22.52 6.04
CA GLY A 145 -0.06 23.18 5.97
C GLY A 145 0.52 23.30 4.56
N LEU A 146 1.72 23.87 4.47
CA LEU A 146 2.44 24.03 3.22
C LEU A 146 3.34 22.82 2.97
N HIS A 147 3.19 22.20 1.80
CA HIS A 147 4.03 21.11 1.34
C HIS A 147 4.77 21.50 0.06
N ARG A 148 6.04 21.11 -0.01
CA ARG A 148 6.90 21.30 -1.19
C ARG A 148 7.60 20.00 -1.51
N ALA A 149 7.62 19.60 -2.78
CA ALA A 149 8.39 18.44 -3.23
C ALA A 149 9.18 18.77 -4.50
N ALA A 150 10.42 18.30 -4.59
CA ALA A 150 11.16 18.27 -5.84
C ALA A 150 11.05 16.86 -6.42
N ILE A 151 10.53 16.75 -7.64
CA ILE A 151 10.32 15.50 -8.36
C ILE A 151 11.21 15.54 -9.60
N CYS A 152 12.20 14.66 -9.66
CA CYS A 152 13.14 14.55 -10.78
C CYS A 152 12.95 13.20 -11.44
N ASP A 153 12.90 13.16 -12.77
CA ASP A 153 12.67 11.94 -13.55
C ASP A 153 11.42 11.15 -13.12
N GLY A 154 10.39 11.86 -12.63
CA GLY A 154 9.13 11.28 -12.18
C GLY A 154 9.17 10.67 -10.77
N GLU A 155 10.27 10.80 -10.02
CA GLU A 155 10.39 10.36 -8.62
C GLU A 155 10.67 11.53 -7.66
N VAL A 156 10.10 11.46 -6.45
CA VAL A 156 10.34 12.43 -5.37
C VAL A 156 11.81 12.35 -4.97
N ALA A 157 12.57 13.40 -5.27
CA ALA A 157 13.96 13.54 -4.88
C ALA A 157 14.08 14.20 -3.49
N ARG A 158 13.21 15.17 -3.20
CA ARG A 158 13.17 15.90 -1.92
C ARG A 158 11.73 16.25 -1.53
N TYR A 159 11.44 16.29 -0.24
CA TYR A 159 10.14 16.67 0.30
C TYR A 159 10.31 17.48 1.59
N SER A 160 9.51 18.53 1.73
CA SER A 160 9.38 19.35 2.94
C SER A 160 7.89 19.58 3.20
N GLY A 161 7.48 19.41 4.45
CA GLY A 161 6.10 19.56 4.89
C GLY A 161 6.01 20.35 6.20
N PRO A 162 4.80 20.57 6.73
CA PRO A 162 4.59 21.22 8.01
C PRO A 162 5.30 20.46 9.13
N ALA A 163 5.90 21.20 10.06
CA ALA A 163 6.43 20.62 11.30
C ALA A 163 5.27 20.02 12.11
N ARG A 164 5.52 18.87 12.74
CA ARG A 164 4.55 18.20 13.61
C ARG A 164 4.60 18.76 15.02
#